data_AF-A0A0D3KV31-F1
#
_entry.id   AF-A0A0D3KV31-F1
#
_cell.length_a   1.000
_cell.length_b   1.000
_cell.length_c   1.000
_cell.angle_alpha   90.00
_cell.angle_beta   90.00
_cell.angle_gamma   90.00
#
_symmetry.space_group_name_H-M   'P 1'
#
loop_
_entity.id
_entity.type
_entity.pdbx_description
1 polymer ?
#
loop_
_entity_poly.entity_id
_entity_poly.type
_entity_poly.pdbx_seq_one_letter_code
_entity_poly.pdbx_strand_id
1 'polypeptide(L)'
;MLLSVTRRRAPTALARAGPALLVRGHCQVPCGIFDDPARVAAMKEDAATIRKSMVQIGELVGKDDALSFNQATRWVMTKEAHAGSLMTTLGEYMLAQRVKRELFEKEEEYVEALKAHHAALQAAMKTKQVVDVAACDALDTAIENVAPMYLKA
;
A
#
# COMPACT_ATOMS: atom_id res chain seq x y z
N MET A 1 13.48 -2.25 29.92
CA MET A 1 12.07 -1.87 30.00
C MET A 1 11.43 -2.29 28.68
N LEU A 2 10.93 -3.53 28.62
CA LEU A 2 10.37 -4.14 27.41
C LEU A 2 8.91 -3.72 27.24
N LEU A 3 8.60 -2.97 26.18
CA LEU A 3 7.22 -2.75 25.74
C LEU A 3 6.83 -3.86 24.77
N SER A 4 6.15 -4.86 25.33
CA SER A 4 5.45 -5.94 24.65
C SER A 4 4.47 -5.37 23.61
N VAL A 5 4.76 -5.58 22.32
CA VAL A 5 3.82 -5.38 21.21
C VAL A 5 2.73 -6.44 21.33
N THR A 6 1.65 -6.11 22.03
CA THR A 6 0.44 -6.94 22.06
C THR A 6 -0.22 -6.89 20.69
N ARG A 7 -0.19 -8.01 19.95
CA ARG A 7 -1.04 -8.24 18.77
C ARG A 7 -2.50 -8.00 19.16
N ARG A 8 -3.08 -6.86 18.77
CA ARG A 8 -4.53 -6.64 18.86
C ARG A 8 -5.17 -7.36 17.68
N ARG A 9 -6.07 -8.30 17.98
CA ARG A 9 -6.89 -9.01 16.99
C ARG A 9 -7.76 -7.98 16.25
N ALA A 10 -7.74 -8.05 14.93
CA ALA A 10 -8.70 -7.35 14.08
C ALA A 10 -10.12 -7.85 14.41
N PRO A 11 -11.14 -6.96 14.42
CA PRO A 11 -12.50 -7.36 14.70
C PRO A 11 -13.05 -8.20 13.54
N THR A 12 -13.62 -9.37 13.86
CA THR A 12 -14.24 -10.28 12.90
C THR A 12 -15.72 -9.92 12.70
N ALA A 13 -16.08 -9.66 11.44
CA ALA A 13 -17.36 -9.82 10.75
C ALA A 13 -18.66 -9.15 11.30
N LEU A 14 -19.33 -8.39 10.43
CA LEU A 14 -20.79 -8.45 10.32
C LEU A 14 -21.27 -8.26 8.87
N ALA A 15 -21.97 -9.27 8.35
CA ALA A 15 -22.73 -9.19 7.10
C ALA A 15 -24.23 -9.05 7.42
N ARG A 16 -24.91 -8.08 6.79
CA ARG A 16 -26.32 -8.12 6.33
C ARG A 16 -26.63 -6.92 5.42
N ALA A 17 -27.40 -7.16 4.35
CA ALA A 17 -27.48 -6.32 3.14
C ALA A 17 -28.88 -5.73 2.85
N GLY A 18 -28.91 -4.55 2.18
CA GLY A 18 -29.94 -4.10 1.22
C GLY A 18 -30.50 -2.66 1.42
N PRO A 19 -30.93 -1.92 0.35
CA PRO A 19 -30.28 -1.67 -0.93
C PRO A 19 -30.07 -0.16 -1.22
N ALA A 20 -28.84 0.23 -1.54
CA ALA A 20 -28.52 1.26 -2.54
C ALA A 20 -27.08 1.02 -2.99
N LEU A 21 -26.94 0.70 -4.28
CA LEU A 21 -25.73 0.23 -4.94
C LEU A 21 -24.66 1.34 -5.02
N LEU A 22 -24.00 1.67 -3.90
CA LEU A 22 -22.86 2.60 -3.92
C LEU A 22 -21.55 1.83 -4.06
N VAL A 23 -21.36 1.27 -5.24
CA VAL A 23 -20.18 0.49 -5.58
C VAL A 23 -19.33 1.33 -6.55
N ARG A 24 -18.36 2.09 -6.00
CA ARG A 24 -17.49 3.01 -6.76
C ARG A 24 -16.22 2.33 -7.23
N GLY A 25 -16.22 1.69 -8.40
CA GLY A 25 -15.06 0.93 -8.86
C GLY A 25 -13.88 1.76 -9.35
N HIS A 26 -12.84 1.02 -9.75
CA HIS A 26 -11.48 1.44 -10.16
C HIS A 26 -11.37 2.56 -11.22
N CYS A 27 -12.49 3.00 -11.80
CA CYS A 27 -12.59 4.04 -12.81
C CYS A 27 -13.18 5.36 -12.28
N GLN A 28 -13.28 5.53 -10.95
CA GLN A 28 -13.84 6.71 -10.27
C GLN A 28 -15.35 6.96 -10.48
N VAL A 29 -15.99 6.16 -11.33
CA VAL A 29 -17.45 6.11 -11.54
C VAL A 29 -18.06 5.10 -10.55
N PRO A 30 -19.33 5.26 -10.13
CA PRO A 30 -20.08 4.24 -9.37
C PRO A 30 -20.36 2.96 -10.18
N CYS A 31 -19.31 2.28 -10.66
CA CYS A 31 -19.41 1.24 -11.67
C CYS A 31 -19.68 -0.18 -11.16
N GLY A 32 -19.68 -0.47 -9.86
CA GLY A 32 -19.97 -1.84 -9.40
C GLY A 32 -18.77 -2.77 -9.22
N ILE A 33 -17.60 -2.41 -9.74
CA ILE A 33 -16.57 -3.41 -10.04
C ILE A 33 -15.34 -3.20 -9.17
N PHE A 34 -15.14 -4.16 -8.25
CA PHE A 34 -14.03 -4.21 -7.32
C PHE A 34 -13.39 -5.59 -7.30
N ASP A 35 -12.06 -5.61 -7.25
CA ASP A 35 -11.27 -6.81 -7.01
C ASP A 35 -10.21 -6.48 -5.96
N ASP A 36 -10.68 -6.34 -4.72
CA ASP A 36 -9.86 -5.95 -3.58
C ASP A 36 -8.68 -6.92 -3.34
N PRO A 37 -8.85 -8.26 -3.41
CA PRO A 37 -7.73 -9.19 -3.31
C PRO A 37 -6.68 -8.98 -4.39
N ALA A 38 -7.07 -8.74 -5.65
CA ALA A 38 -6.11 -8.46 -6.71
C ALA A 38 -5.36 -7.15 -6.48
N ARG A 39 -6.00 -6.11 -5.92
CA ARG A 39 -5.32 -4.86 -5.57
C ARG A 39 -4.31 -5.05 -4.46
N VAL A 40 -4.66 -5.81 -3.41
CA VAL A 40 -3.69 -6.14 -2.35
C VAL A 40 -2.52 -6.96 -2.89
N ALA A 41 -2.77 -7.95 -3.75
CA ALA A 41 -1.71 -8.73 -4.38
C ALA A 41 -0.78 -7.86 -5.24
N ALA A 42 -1.33 -6.97 -6.06
CA ALA A 42 -0.56 -6.04 -6.88
C ALA A 42 0.30 -5.09 -6.03
N MET A 43 -0.22 -4.54 -4.92
CA MET A 43 0.57 -3.69 -4.03
C MET A 43 1.76 -4.46 -3.41
N LYS A 44 1.58 -5.74 -3.07
CA LYS A 44 2.67 -6.59 -2.56
C LYS A 44 3.73 -6.86 -3.63
N GLU A 45 3.31 -7.05 -4.88
CA GLU A 45 4.22 -7.20 -6.02
C GLU A 45 5.00 -5.91 -6.31
N ASP A 46 4.33 -4.75 -6.27
CA ASP A 46 4.96 -3.44 -6.36
C ASP A 46 6.01 -3.25 -5.24
N ALA A 47 5.67 -3.58 -4.00
CA ALA A 47 6.57 -3.48 -2.85
C ALA A 47 7.80 -4.40 -2.99
N ALA A 48 7.62 -5.64 -3.46
CA ALA A 48 8.72 -6.56 -3.73
C ALA A 48 9.64 -6.02 -4.85
N THR A 49 9.08 -5.41 -5.89
CA THR A 49 9.84 -4.81 -6.98
C THR A 49 10.63 -3.59 -6.51
N ILE A 50 10.05 -2.74 -5.67
CA ILE A 50 10.73 -1.61 -5.03
C ILE A 50 11.92 -2.10 -4.20
N ARG A 51 11.72 -3.13 -3.36
CA ARG A 51 12.80 -3.73 -2.56
C ARG A 51 13.94 -4.26 -3.41
N LYS A 52 13.61 -5.02 -4.47
CA LYS A 52 14.63 -5.52 -5.41
C LYS A 52 15.39 -4.37 -6.07
N SER A 53 14.69 -3.32 -6.49
CA SER A 53 15.30 -2.14 -7.10
C SER A 53 16.27 -1.45 -6.15
N MET A 54 15.93 -1.31 -4.85
CA MET A 54 16.83 -0.71 -3.86
C MET A 54 18.11 -1.53 -3.66
N VAL A 55 18.00 -2.86 -3.57
CA VAL A 55 19.17 -3.75 -3.46
C VAL A 55 20.06 -3.60 -4.69
N GLN A 56 19.48 -3.64 -5.89
CA GLN A 56 20.23 -3.52 -7.13
C GLN A 56 20.92 -2.16 -7.29
N ILE A 57 20.28 -1.06 -6.86
CA ILE A 57 20.93 0.25 -6.83
C ILE A 57 22.17 0.21 -5.92
N GLY A 58 22.05 -0.36 -4.72
CA GLY A 58 23.18 -0.51 -3.78
C GLY A 58 24.35 -1.33 -4.34
N GLU A 59 24.08 -2.38 -5.10
CA GLU A 59 25.10 -3.22 -5.74
C GLU A 59 25.80 -2.56 -6.94
N LEU A 60 25.14 -1.60 -7.60
CA LEU A 60 25.65 -0.92 -8.79
C LEU A 60 26.37 0.38 -8.44
N VAL A 61 25.93 1.07 -7.39
CA VAL A 61 26.60 2.28 -6.90
C VAL A 61 28.01 1.93 -6.43
N GLY A 62 29.01 2.63 -6.97
CA GLY A 62 30.43 2.39 -6.70
C GLY A 62 31.17 1.62 -7.80
N LYS A 63 30.46 1.13 -8.82
CA LYS A 63 31.07 0.65 -10.07
C LYS A 63 31.33 1.84 -10.99
N ASP A 64 32.53 1.91 -11.55
CA ASP A 64 32.98 3.01 -12.42
C ASP A 64 32.86 2.64 -13.90
N ASP A 65 31.64 2.29 -14.33
CA ASP A 65 31.35 1.97 -15.72
C ASP A 65 29.97 2.49 -16.16
N ALA A 66 29.89 2.87 -17.44
CA ALA A 66 28.69 3.50 -18.00
C ALA A 66 27.47 2.57 -17.99
N LEU A 67 27.68 1.24 -18.07
CA LEU A 67 26.59 0.28 -18.02
C LEU A 67 25.99 0.22 -16.62
N SER A 68 26.80 0.17 -15.57
CA SER A 68 26.35 0.19 -14.18
C SER A 68 25.59 1.47 -13.85
N PHE A 69 26.08 2.64 -14.29
CA PHE A 69 25.36 3.91 -14.13
C PHE A 69 23.98 3.90 -14.81
N ASN A 70 23.91 3.40 -16.04
CA ASN A 70 22.64 3.28 -16.76
C ASN A 70 21.67 2.32 -16.04
N GLN A 71 22.14 1.15 -15.58
CA GLN A 71 21.27 0.21 -14.86
C GLN A 71 20.80 0.76 -13.51
N ALA A 72 21.66 1.45 -12.75
CA ALA A 72 21.26 2.08 -11.49
C ALA A 72 20.16 3.13 -11.73
N THR A 73 20.31 3.95 -12.79
CA THR A 73 19.29 4.92 -13.19
C THR A 73 17.96 4.25 -13.52
N ARG A 74 17.98 3.14 -14.28
CA ARG A 74 16.76 2.38 -14.58
C ARG A 74 16.09 1.84 -13.33
N TRP A 75 16.85 1.31 -12.37
CA TRP A 75 16.29 0.84 -11.10
C TRP A 75 15.67 1.96 -10.26
N VAL A 76 16.26 3.17 -10.28
CA VAL A 76 15.66 4.36 -9.65
C VAL A 76 14.33 4.71 -10.32
N MET A 77 14.27 4.72 -11.65
CA MET A 77 13.02 4.99 -12.38
C MET A 77 11.97 3.90 -12.14
N THR A 78 12.38 2.63 -12.07
CA THR A 78 11.50 1.51 -11.76
C THR A 78 10.89 1.65 -10.37
N LYS A 79 11.69 1.85 -9.31
CA LYS A 79 11.14 1.99 -7.95
C LYS A 79 10.20 3.21 -7.82
N GLU A 80 10.52 4.32 -8.50
CA GLU A 80 9.68 5.52 -8.56
C GLU A 80 8.30 5.22 -9.17
N ALA A 81 8.27 4.49 -10.30
CA ALA A 81 7.03 4.15 -10.99
C ALA A 81 6.16 3.19 -10.17
N HIS A 82 6.73 2.13 -9.60
CA HIS A 82 6.01 1.18 -8.76
C HIS A 82 5.48 1.84 -7.47
N ALA A 83 6.28 2.68 -6.81
CA ALA A 83 5.81 3.43 -5.64
C ALA A 83 4.68 4.40 -6.01
N GLY A 84 4.74 5.02 -7.20
CA GLY A 84 3.67 5.86 -7.73
C GLY A 84 2.36 5.08 -7.96
N SER A 85 2.44 3.92 -8.63
CA SER A 85 1.30 3.00 -8.84
C SER A 85 0.63 2.60 -7.51
N LEU A 86 1.45 2.27 -6.51
CA LEU A 86 1.00 1.90 -5.17
C LEU A 86 0.30 3.08 -4.48
N MET A 87 0.88 4.28 -4.55
CA MET A 87 0.26 5.50 -4.01
C MET A 87 -1.08 5.82 -4.69
N THR A 88 -1.17 5.68 -6.02
CA THR A 88 -2.43 5.82 -6.75
C THR A 88 -3.45 4.79 -6.27
N THR A 89 -3.09 3.51 -6.19
CA THR A 89 -3.99 2.45 -5.71
C THR A 89 -4.47 2.73 -4.29
N LEU A 90 -3.58 3.15 -3.39
CA LEU A 90 -3.93 3.49 -2.01
C LEU A 90 -4.84 4.71 -1.92
N GLY A 91 -4.50 5.80 -2.61
CA GLY A 91 -5.22 7.07 -2.50
C GLY A 91 -6.56 7.04 -3.23
N GLU A 92 -6.56 6.56 -4.46
CA GLU A 92 -7.69 6.63 -5.36
C GLU A 92 -8.66 5.46 -5.20
N TYR A 93 -8.14 4.22 -5.24
CA TYR A 93 -8.98 3.04 -5.14
C TYR A 93 -9.32 2.76 -3.69
N MET A 94 -8.33 2.56 -2.82
CA MET A 94 -8.58 2.10 -1.46
C MET A 94 -9.19 3.21 -0.59
N LEU A 95 -8.48 4.30 -0.37
CA LEU A 95 -8.90 5.36 0.54
C LEU A 95 -10.16 6.08 0.00
N ALA A 96 -10.10 6.68 -1.18
CA ALA A 96 -11.20 7.52 -1.67
C ALA A 96 -12.48 6.75 -2.03
N GLN A 97 -12.38 5.53 -2.57
CA GLN A 97 -13.57 4.78 -2.99
C GLN A 97 -14.08 3.79 -1.95
N ARG A 98 -13.20 3.18 -1.13
CA ARG A 98 -13.58 2.09 -0.23
C ARG A 98 -13.75 2.54 1.22
N VAL A 99 -13.07 3.58 1.68
CA VAL A 99 -13.19 4.10 3.06
C VAL A 99 -14.31 5.14 3.14
N LYS A 100 -15.54 4.70 3.42
CA LYS A 100 -16.72 5.55 3.57
C LYS A 100 -17.23 5.55 5.00
N ARG A 101 -17.60 6.72 5.53
CA ARG A 101 -17.96 6.88 6.94
C ARG A 101 -19.11 5.97 7.37
N GLU A 102 -20.11 5.80 6.52
CA GLU A 102 -21.30 4.97 6.76
C GLU A 102 -21.02 3.46 6.87
N LEU A 103 -19.81 3.00 6.51
CA LEU A 103 -19.40 1.60 6.65
C LEU A 103 -18.79 1.28 8.02
N PHE A 104 -18.63 2.28 8.89
CA PHE A 104 -18.02 2.12 10.21
C PHE A 104 -19.05 2.35 11.31
N GLU A 105 -19.12 1.43 12.26
CA GLU A 105 -20.03 1.54 13.40
C GLU A 105 -19.60 2.67 14.34
N LYS A 106 -18.29 2.82 14.54
CA LYS A 106 -17.69 3.80 15.45
C LYS A 106 -16.83 4.81 14.70
N GLU A 107 -16.83 6.05 15.18
CA GLU A 107 -15.99 7.11 14.63
C GLU A 107 -14.50 6.74 14.71
N GLU A 108 -14.11 6.10 15.81
CA GLU A 108 -12.73 5.69 16.04
C GLU A 108 -12.25 4.70 14.98
N GLU A 109 -13.10 3.77 14.54
CA GLU A 109 -12.76 2.78 13.51
C GLU A 109 -12.53 3.44 12.14
N TYR A 110 -13.37 4.44 11.80
CA TYR A 110 -13.19 5.25 10.60
C TYR A 110 -11.86 6.03 10.63
N VAL A 111 -11.57 6.67 11.77
CA VAL A 111 -10.32 7.44 11.95
C VAL A 111 -9.09 6.52 11.87
N GLU A 112 -9.13 5.34 12.47
CA GLU A 112 -8.03 4.37 12.39
C GLU A 112 -7.83 3.86 10.96
N ALA A 113 -8.91 3.64 10.20
CA ALA A 113 -8.81 3.33 8.78
C ALA A 113 -8.11 4.46 8.00
N LEU A 114 -8.50 5.73 8.20
CA LEU A 114 -7.85 6.87 7.54
C LEU A 114 -6.36 6.95 7.87
N LYS A 115 -5.99 6.77 9.14
CA LYS A 115 -4.59 6.78 9.59
C LYS A 115 -3.78 5.65 8.95
N ALA A 116 -4.33 4.44 8.88
CA ALA A 116 -3.64 3.30 8.28
C ALA A 116 -3.32 3.54 6.80
N HIS A 117 -4.28 4.07 6.02
CA HIS A 117 -4.07 4.40 4.62
C HIS A 117 -3.07 5.55 4.42
N HIS A 118 -3.16 6.60 5.24
CA HIS A 118 -2.19 7.69 5.20
C HIS A 118 -0.77 7.21 5.54
N ALA A 119 -0.63 6.33 6.53
CA ALA A 119 0.67 5.72 6.86
C ALA A 119 1.23 4.90 5.69
N ALA A 120 0.40 4.12 5.00
CA ALA A 120 0.81 3.38 3.81
C ALA A 120 1.22 4.31 2.65
N LEU A 121 0.50 5.41 2.42
CA LEU A 121 0.87 6.43 1.42
C LEU A 121 2.23 7.06 1.74
N GLN A 122 2.47 7.43 3.01
CA GLN A 122 3.75 7.99 3.46
C GLN A 122 4.89 6.99 3.32
N ALA A 123 4.67 5.72 3.69
CA ALA A 123 5.67 4.67 3.54
C ALA A 123 6.03 4.44 2.06
N ALA A 124 5.03 4.37 1.17
CA ALA A 124 5.24 4.23 -0.26
C ALA A 124 6.03 5.42 -0.83
N MET A 125 5.63 6.65 -0.48
CA MET A 125 6.36 7.86 -0.84
C MET A 125 7.82 7.81 -0.36
N LYS A 126 8.07 7.34 0.87
CA LYS A 126 9.42 7.27 1.42
C LYS A 126 10.34 6.38 0.59
N THR A 127 9.82 5.28 0.05
CA THR A 127 10.61 4.37 -0.81
C THR A 127 11.07 5.02 -2.12
N LYS A 128 10.41 6.10 -2.58
CA LYS A 128 10.89 6.93 -3.69
C LYS A 128 12.15 7.71 -3.32
N GLN A 129 12.17 8.26 -2.11
CA GLN A 129 13.16 9.23 -1.68
C GLN A 129 14.50 8.62 -1.25
N VAL A 130 14.53 7.34 -0.86
CA VAL A 130 15.72 6.72 -0.26
C VAL A 130 16.13 5.44 -0.98
N VAL A 131 17.34 4.95 -0.67
CA VAL A 131 17.86 3.64 -1.07
C VAL A 131 18.25 2.90 0.20
N ASP A 132 17.24 2.54 0.99
CA ASP A 132 17.37 1.88 2.29
C ASP A 132 16.26 0.86 2.43
N VAL A 133 16.62 -0.41 2.57
CA VAL A 133 15.68 -1.53 2.66
C VAL A 133 14.79 -1.45 3.91
N ALA A 134 15.18 -0.70 4.95
CA ALA A 134 14.32 -0.43 6.09
C ALA A 134 13.04 0.35 5.70
N ALA A 135 13.12 1.20 4.66
CA ALA A 135 11.93 1.85 4.12
C ALA A 135 10.98 0.85 3.43
N CYS A 136 11.52 -0.22 2.84
CA CYS A 136 10.70 -1.31 2.30
C CYS A 136 10.02 -2.11 3.42
N ASP A 137 10.71 -2.37 4.54
CA ASP A 137 10.12 -3.06 5.70
C ASP A 137 8.94 -2.27 6.27
N ALA A 138 9.08 -0.94 6.34
CA ALA A 138 8.00 -0.04 6.75
C ALA A 138 6.81 -0.07 5.76
N LEU A 139 7.09 -0.12 4.46
CA LEU A 139 6.05 -0.25 3.44
C LEU A 139 5.31 -1.59 3.55
N ASP A 140 6.03 -2.70 3.66
CA ASP A 140 5.44 -4.04 3.80
C ASP A 140 4.54 -4.10 5.05
N THR A 141 5.02 -3.58 6.18
CA THR A 141 4.24 -3.49 7.41
C THR A 141 2.97 -2.64 7.22
N ALA A 142 3.07 -1.51 6.53
CA ALA A 142 1.92 -0.65 6.28
C ALA A 142 0.89 -1.33 5.36
N ILE A 143 1.33 -2.05 4.34
CA ILE A 143 0.46 -2.86 3.46
C ILE A 143 -0.23 -3.96 4.27
N GLU A 144 0.49 -4.64 5.15
CA GLU A 144 -0.08 -5.68 6.03
C GLU A 144 -1.12 -5.13 7.00
N ASN A 145 -0.96 -3.89 7.46
CA ASN A 145 -1.94 -3.24 8.33
C ASN A 145 -3.23 -2.84 7.59
N VAL A 146 -3.12 -2.48 6.31
CA VAL A 146 -4.26 -2.04 5.48
C VAL A 146 -4.98 -3.23 4.83
N ALA A 147 -4.26 -4.28 4.45
CA ALA A 147 -4.79 -5.44 3.73
C ALA A 147 -6.01 -6.13 4.38
N PRO A 148 -6.13 -6.29 5.72
CA PRO A 148 -7.28 -6.93 6.34
C PRO A 148 -8.61 -6.24 6.06
N MET A 149 -8.62 -4.95 5.71
CA MET A 149 -9.84 -4.25 5.31
C MET A 149 -10.37 -4.69 3.93
N TYR A 150 -9.52 -5.33 3.13
CA TYR A 150 -9.74 -5.64 1.72
C TYR A 150 -9.76 -7.14 1.42
N LEU A 151 -9.33 -7.94 2.39
CA LEU A 151 -9.33 -9.40 2.28
C LEU A 151 -10.46 -9.95 3.14
N LYS A 152 -11.22 -10.91 2.59
CA LYS A 152 -12.18 -11.66 3.40
C LYS A 152 -11.40 -12.49 4.43
N ALA A 153 -11.87 -12.46 5.67
CA ALA A 153 -11.40 -13.35 6.73
C ALA A 153 -11.71 -14.81 6.42
#